data_AF-A0A0R3RAD6-F1
#
_entry.id   AF-A0A0R3RAD6-F1
#
_cell.length_a   1.000
_cell.length_b   1.000
_cell.length_c   1.000
_cell.angle_alpha   90.00
_cell.angle_beta   90.00
_cell.angle_gamma   90.00
#
_symmetry.space_group_name_H-M   'P 1'
#
loop_
_entity.id
_entity.type
_entity.pdbx_description
1 polymer ?
#
loop_
_entity_poly.entity_id
_entity_poly.type
_entity_poly.pdbx_seq_one_letter_code
_entity_poly.pdbx_strand_id
1 'polypeptide(L)'
;MRNFLLEDVDKYRFLNNGYINLPNVDDANEFHNTVRSMKIMGFQEEEITSVLRLVSAVLLFGNMEFFQEKKSDQAILPDDRVSQKLCHLLGLPLVDFTKAFLRPRIKVGREFVHKAQNKEQAEFAVEAISKACYEKMFRWLVGRLNKSLDRTRRQGASFIGILDIAGFEIFELNSFEQLCINYTNEKLQQLFNNTMFILEQEEYQREGIDWKFIDFGLDLQPTIDLIEKPMGILALLDEQCLFPKATDKSLVEKLLVNHSKHPKFVIPEMRAKSDFAVIHYAGRVDYSADQWLMKNMDPLNENVVALFQNSSDPFVVSIWKDAEFAGICASEYSETAFGVRTKKGMFRTVSQMHKEQLTRLMTT
;
A
#
# COMPACT_ATOMS: atom_id res chain seq x y z
N MET A 1 -16.98 19.01 -16.08
CA MET A 1 -15.73 18.58 -16.73
C MET A 1 -14.68 19.69 -16.81
N ARG A 2 -14.98 20.91 -17.31
CA ARG A 2 -13.98 22.01 -17.38
C ARG A 2 -13.34 22.42 -16.03
N ASN A 3 -14.02 22.17 -14.91
CA ASN A 3 -13.53 22.50 -13.57
C ASN A 3 -12.45 21.54 -13.03
N PHE A 4 -12.17 20.43 -13.73
CA PHE A 4 -11.20 19.41 -13.27
C PHE A 4 -9.86 19.48 -14.01
N LEU A 5 -9.70 20.40 -14.97
CA LEU A 5 -8.46 20.59 -15.74
C LEU A 5 -7.96 19.32 -16.45
N LEU A 6 -8.90 18.47 -16.90
CA LEU A 6 -8.60 17.22 -17.58
C LEU A 6 -8.04 17.46 -18.99
N GLU A 7 -7.13 16.59 -19.41
CA GLU A 7 -6.49 16.54 -20.73
C GLU A 7 -6.81 15.21 -21.42
N ASP A 8 -6.35 15.04 -22.67
CA ASP A 8 -6.48 13.77 -23.39
C ASP A 8 -5.67 12.66 -22.69
N VAL A 9 -6.13 11.40 -22.82
CA VAL A 9 -5.54 10.22 -22.15
C VAL A 9 -4.03 10.13 -22.35
N ASP A 10 -3.56 10.39 -23.57
CA ASP A 10 -2.14 10.30 -23.94
C ASP A 10 -1.25 11.38 -23.31
N LYS A 11 -1.86 12.36 -22.63
CA LYS A 11 -1.13 13.41 -21.90
C LYS A 11 -0.77 13.00 -20.48
N TYR A 12 -1.26 11.87 -19.97
CA TYR A 12 -1.01 11.44 -18.60
C TYR A 12 0.05 10.35 -18.52
N ARG A 13 1.20 10.66 -17.89
CA ARG A 13 2.31 9.72 -17.74
C ARG A 13 1.96 8.49 -16.89
N PHE A 14 1.03 8.62 -15.94
CA PHE A 14 0.57 7.47 -15.14
C PHE A 14 -0.33 6.50 -15.91
N LEU A 15 -0.85 6.89 -17.07
CA LEU A 15 -1.60 6.01 -17.97
C LEU A 15 -0.63 5.31 -18.94
N ASN A 16 0.24 4.47 -18.36
CA ASN A 16 1.16 3.64 -19.12
C ASN A 16 0.34 2.65 -19.97
N ASN A 17 0.62 2.59 -21.28
CA ASN A 17 -0.11 1.86 -22.33
C ASN A 17 -1.29 2.60 -22.99
N GLY A 18 -1.53 3.87 -22.65
CA GLY A 18 -2.55 4.68 -23.31
C GLY A 18 -3.97 4.14 -23.10
N TYR A 19 -4.87 4.42 -24.04
CA TYR A 19 -6.24 3.92 -23.98
C TYR A 19 -6.32 2.44 -24.36
N ILE A 20 -6.69 1.60 -23.40
CA ILE A 20 -6.96 0.17 -23.62
C ILE A 20 -8.48 -0.01 -23.71
N ASN A 21 -8.98 -0.35 -24.90
CA ASN A 21 -10.40 -0.61 -25.11
C ASN A 21 -10.79 -1.99 -24.55
N LEU A 22 -11.68 -2.03 -23.57
CA LEU A 22 -12.20 -3.26 -23.00
C LEU A 22 -13.41 -3.77 -23.82
N PRO A 23 -13.44 -5.05 -24.24
CA PRO A 23 -14.57 -5.59 -24.98
C PRO A 23 -15.88 -5.46 -24.19
N ASN A 24 -16.90 -4.88 -24.83
CA ASN A 24 -18.25 -4.68 -24.27
C ASN A 24 -18.34 -3.72 -23.07
N VAL A 25 -17.36 -2.84 -22.88
CA VAL A 25 -17.39 -1.81 -21.85
C VAL A 25 -17.38 -0.43 -22.50
N ASP A 26 -18.31 0.44 -22.10
CA ASP A 26 -18.32 1.86 -22.47
C ASP A 26 -18.01 2.70 -21.23
N ASP A 27 -16.78 3.24 -21.18
CA ASP A 27 -16.28 4.01 -20.04
C ASP A 27 -17.13 5.25 -19.73
N ALA A 28 -17.73 5.87 -20.75
CA ALA A 28 -18.59 7.05 -20.55
C ALA A 28 -19.91 6.65 -19.89
N ASN A 29 -20.50 5.53 -20.32
CA ASN A 29 -21.70 4.98 -19.69
C ASN A 29 -21.41 4.48 -18.27
N GLU A 30 -20.29 3.79 -18.04
CA GLU A 30 -19.89 3.32 -16.72
C GLU A 30 -19.60 4.46 -15.74
N PHE A 31 -19.03 5.57 -16.21
CA PHE A 31 -18.90 6.79 -15.41
C PHE A 31 -20.27 7.32 -14.98
N HIS A 32 -21.23 7.41 -15.90
CA HIS A 32 -22.59 7.85 -15.58
C HIS A 32 -23.29 6.90 -14.59
N ASN A 33 -23.13 5.59 -14.76
CA ASN A 33 -23.66 4.58 -13.85
C ASN A 33 -23.07 4.72 -12.45
N THR A 34 -21.75 4.90 -12.35
CA THR A 34 -21.05 5.05 -11.07
C THR A 34 -21.48 6.33 -10.34
N VAL A 35 -21.52 7.47 -11.02
CA VAL A 35 -21.98 8.74 -10.44
C VAL A 35 -23.44 8.64 -9.99
N ARG A 36 -24.30 7.98 -10.77
CA ARG A 36 -25.69 7.72 -10.37
C ARG A 36 -25.77 6.86 -9.12
N SER A 37 -24.96 5.80 -9.03
CA SER A 37 -24.89 4.92 -7.85
C SER A 37 -24.42 5.67 -6.61
N MET A 38 -23.44 6.58 -6.72
CA MET A 38 -23.03 7.44 -5.61
C MET A 38 -24.20 8.30 -5.10
N LYS A 39 -25.00 8.89 -6.01
CA LYS A 39 -26.19 9.67 -5.63
C LYS A 39 -27.24 8.81 -4.93
N ILE A 40 -27.49 7.60 -5.41
CA ILE A 40 -28.40 6.63 -4.77
C ILE A 40 -27.92 6.28 -3.35
N MET A 41 -26.61 6.11 -3.16
CA MET A 41 -25.98 5.89 -1.85
C MET A 41 -25.96 7.14 -0.95
N GLY A 42 -26.53 8.25 -1.42
CA GLY A 42 -26.72 9.49 -0.66
C GLY A 42 -25.50 10.38 -0.58
N PHE A 43 -24.56 10.28 -1.53
CA PHE A 43 -23.45 11.23 -1.65
C PHE A 43 -23.97 12.58 -2.13
N GLN A 44 -23.45 13.66 -1.55
CA GLN A 44 -23.73 15.03 -1.99
C GLN A 44 -22.96 15.35 -3.27
N GLU A 45 -23.48 16.26 -4.10
CA GLU A 45 -22.80 16.69 -5.34
C GLU A 45 -21.39 17.25 -5.07
N GLU A 46 -21.21 17.94 -3.95
CA GLU A 46 -19.91 18.47 -3.51
C GLU A 46 -18.92 17.36 -3.13
N GLU A 47 -19.40 16.29 -2.47
CA GLU A 47 -18.60 15.12 -2.13
C GLU A 47 -18.13 14.41 -3.41
N ILE A 48 -19.04 14.18 -4.37
CA ILE A 48 -18.72 13.57 -5.66
C ILE A 48 -17.71 14.43 -6.42
N THR A 49 -17.94 15.74 -6.47
CA THR A 49 -17.04 16.70 -7.14
C THR A 49 -15.65 16.69 -6.51
N SER A 50 -15.56 16.61 -5.18
CA SER A 50 -14.28 16.58 -4.46
C SER A 50 -13.49 15.29 -4.74
N VAL A 51 -14.17 14.15 -4.81
CA VAL A 51 -13.58 12.86 -5.21
C VAL A 51 -13.03 12.94 -6.64
N LEU A 52 -13.86 13.41 -7.60
CA LEU A 52 -13.43 13.54 -9.00
C LEU A 52 -12.29 14.55 -9.18
N ARG A 53 -12.30 15.65 -8.43
CA ARG A 53 -11.23 16.65 -8.40
C ARG A 53 -9.91 16.03 -7.97
N LEU A 54 -9.94 15.20 -6.93
CA LEU A 54 -8.75 14.54 -6.42
C LEU A 54 -8.24 13.44 -7.36
N VAL A 55 -9.13 12.68 -8.01
CA VAL A 55 -8.73 11.74 -9.09
C VAL A 55 -8.01 12.47 -10.22
N SER A 56 -8.51 13.63 -10.66
CA SER A 56 -7.81 14.46 -11.65
C SER A 56 -6.43 14.91 -11.17
N ALA A 57 -6.32 15.33 -9.91
CA ALA A 57 -5.03 15.70 -9.31
C ALA A 57 -4.06 14.52 -9.27
N VAL A 58 -4.51 13.31 -8.94
CA VAL A 58 -3.68 12.08 -8.96
C VAL A 58 -3.10 11.84 -10.36
N LEU A 59 -3.88 12.00 -11.42
CA LEU A 59 -3.39 11.87 -12.79
C LEU A 59 -2.35 12.95 -13.13
N LEU A 60 -2.59 14.20 -12.71
CA LEU A 60 -1.68 15.33 -12.96
C LEU A 60 -0.35 15.23 -12.21
N PHE A 61 -0.28 14.56 -11.06
CA PHE A 61 0.99 14.33 -10.37
C PHE A 61 2.01 13.63 -11.26
N GLY A 62 1.58 12.67 -12.09
CA GLY A 62 2.46 11.96 -13.01
C GLY A 62 3.08 12.86 -14.09
N ASN A 63 2.50 14.03 -14.33
CA ASN A 63 2.97 14.98 -15.34
C ASN A 63 3.99 16.00 -14.78
N MET A 64 4.32 15.94 -13.49
CA MET A 64 5.39 16.78 -12.95
C MET A 64 6.75 16.31 -13.49
N GLU A 65 7.49 17.23 -14.12
CA GLU A 65 8.76 16.91 -14.76
C GLU A 65 9.93 17.63 -14.06
N PHE A 66 10.76 16.85 -13.38
CA PHE A 66 11.95 17.37 -12.70
C PHE A 66 13.19 17.20 -13.59
N PHE A 67 14.05 18.21 -13.55
CA PHE A 67 15.33 18.21 -14.26
C PHE A 67 16.48 18.23 -13.26
N GLN A 68 17.58 17.57 -13.64
CA GLN A 68 18.79 17.55 -12.84
C GLN A 68 19.69 18.75 -13.22
N GLU A 69 19.98 19.62 -12.26
CA GLU A 69 20.89 20.74 -12.49
C GLU A 69 22.35 20.26 -12.55
N LYS A 70 23.00 20.46 -13.70
CA LYS A 70 24.36 19.98 -14.00
C LYS A 70 25.44 20.42 -13.01
N LYS A 71 25.25 21.53 -12.30
CA LYS A 71 26.27 22.13 -11.41
C LYS A 71 26.14 21.73 -9.95
N SER A 72 24.93 21.46 -9.48
CA SER A 72 24.62 21.31 -8.05
C SER A 72 24.08 19.93 -7.70
N ASP A 73 23.78 19.10 -8.72
CA ASP A 73 23.12 17.81 -8.58
C ASP A 73 21.73 17.92 -7.87
N GLN A 74 21.07 19.07 -8.01
CA GLN A 74 19.76 19.34 -7.43
C GLN A 74 18.65 19.21 -8.49
N ALA A 75 17.48 18.77 -8.05
CA ALA A 75 16.27 18.85 -8.83
C ALA A 75 15.87 20.32 -9.03
N ILE A 76 15.43 20.64 -10.25
CA ILE A 76 14.73 21.87 -10.58
C ILE A 76 13.41 21.53 -11.28
N LEU A 77 12.42 22.41 -11.11
CA LEU A 77 11.14 22.34 -11.79
C LEU A 77 11.01 23.57 -12.69
N PRO A 78 11.43 23.49 -13.97
CA PRO A 78 11.48 24.65 -14.86
C PRO A 78 10.10 25.08 -15.35
N ASP A 79 9.16 24.15 -15.47
CA ASP A 79 7.76 24.40 -15.83
C ASP A 79 6.87 24.13 -14.62
N ASP A 80 6.26 25.18 -14.08
CA ASP A 80 5.38 25.10 -12.93
C ASP A 80 3.90 25.00 -13.32
N ARG A 81 3.54 24.93 -14.61
CA ARG A 81 2.14 24.86 -15.06
C ARG A 81 1.38 23.69 -14.45
N VAL A 82 2.00 22.50 -14.38
CA VAL A 82 1.39 21.32 -13.75
C VAL A 82 1.22 21.54 -12.25
N SER A 83 2.23 22.10 -11.57
CA SER A 83 2.16 22.46 -10.15
C SER A 83 1.06 23.48 -9.86
N GLN A 84 0.86 24.47 -10.73
CA GLN A 84 -0.22 25.45 -10.61
C GLN A 84 -1.60 24.77 -10.70
N LYS A 85 -1.79 23.85 -11.66
CA LYS A 85 -3.03 23.06 -11.77
C LYS A 85 -3.27 22.22 -10.52
N LEU A 86 -2.25 21.52 -10.02
CA LEU A 86 -2.33 20.72 -8.80
C LEU A 86 -2.68 21.57 -7.58
N CYS A 87 -2.01 22.70 -7.39
CA CYS A 87 -2.25 23.63 -6.30
C CYS A 87 -3.67 24.21 -6.35
N HIS A 88 -4.18 24.51 -7.54
CA HIS A 88 -5.56 24.96 -7.72
C HIS A 88 -6.58 23.87 -7.35
N LEU A 89 -6.38 22.63 -7.80
CA LEU A 89 -7.29 21.52 -7.52
C LEU A 89 -7.26 21.07 -6.05
N LEU A 90 -6.11 21.19 -5.39
CA LEU A 90 -5.91 20.69 -4.02
C LEU A 90 -5.95 21.80 -2.97
N GLY A 91 -6.13 23.06 -3.38
CA GLY A 91 -6.19 24.21 -2.47
C GLY A 91 -4.87 24.51 -1.75
N LEU A 92 -3.73 24.32 -2.42
CA LEU A 92 -2.39 24.42 -1.84
C LEU A 92 -1.64 25.69 -2.30
N PRO A 93 -0.77 26.27 -1.46
CA PRO A 93 0.10 27.37 -1.86
C PRO A 93 1.25 26.90 -2.78
N LEU A 94 1.33 27.44 -4.00
CA LEU A 94 2.30 27.02 -5.03
C LEU A 94 3.76 27.09 -4.56
N VAL A 95 4.16 28.20 -3.94
CA VAL A 95 5.56 28.43 -3.53
C VAL A 95 5.99 27.38 -2.52
N ASP A 96 5.15 27.11 -1.51
CA ASP A 96 5.47 26.13 -0.48
C ASP A 96 5.39 24.70 -1.01
N PHE A 97 4.44 24.41 -1.91
CA PHE A 97 4.31 23.11 -2.59
C PHE A 97 5.59 22.77 -3.36
N THR A 98 6.07 23.66 -4.23
CA THR A 98 7.30 23.44 -5.00
C THR A 98 8.52 23.34 -4.06
N LYS A 99 8.58 24.18 -3.03
CA LYS A 99 9.65 24.12 -2.02
C LYS A 99 9.65 22.81 -1.24
N ALA A 100 8.48 22.25 -0.91
CA ALA A 100 8.35 21.01 -0.17
C ALA A 100 8.93 19.81 -0.93
N PHE A 101 8.78 19.76 -2.26
CA PHE A 101 9.38 18.71 -3.10
C PHE A 101 10.87 18.94 -3.36
N LEU A 102 11.29 20.17 -3.67
CA LEU A 102 12.68 20.44 -4.08
C LEU A 102 13.63 20.60 -2.88
N ARG A 103 13.17 21.25 -1.80
CA ARG A 103 13.97 21.61 -0.62
C ARG A 103 13.18 21.43 0.68
N PRO A 104 12.71 20.20 0.98
CA PRO A 104 11.99 19.91 2.21
C PRO A 104 12.79 20.32 3.44
N ARG A 105 12.09 20.80 4.47
CA ARG A 105 12.65 21.07 5.78
C ARG A 105 12.69 19.75 6.56
N ILE A 106 13.88 19.23 6.81
CA ILE A 106 14.08 17.98 7.54
C ILE A 106 14.68 18.25 8.92
N LYS A 107 14.33 17.42 9.89
CA LYS A 107 14.93 17.48 11.22
C LYS A 107 16.21 16.65 11.25
N VAL A 108 17.34 17.26 11.59
CA VAL A 108 18.64 16.58 11.75
C VAL A 108 19.09 16.78 13.19
N GLY A 109 18.98 15.72 13.99
CA GLY A 109 19.18 15.80 15.43
C GLY A 109 18.18 16.75 16.09
N ARG A 110 18.66 17.88 16.61
CA ARG A 110 17.82 18.91 17.26
C ARG A 110 17.46 20.09 16.36
N GLU A 111 18.10 20.21 15.20
CA GLU A 111 17.93 21.36 14.30
C GLU A 111 17.10 20.99 13.07
N PHE A 112 16.53 22.00 12.41
CA PHE A 112 15.84 21.83 11.14
C PHE A 112 16.66 22.44 10.03
N VAL A 113 16.92 21.65 8.98
CA VAL A 113 17.75 22.04 7.84
C VAL A 113 16.93 21.85 6.55
N HIS A 114 17.09 22.75 5.59
CA HIS A 114 16.57 22.55 4.25
C HIS A 114 17.52 21.67 3.46
N LYS A 115 17.06 20.51 3.00
CA LYS A 115 17.85 19.58 2.19
C LYS A 115 17.38 19.61 0.75
N ALA A 116 18.24 20.03 -0.17
CA ALA A 116 17.96 19.92 -1.59
C ALA A 116 17.85 18.45 -2.01
N GLN A 117 16.81 18.13 -2.78
CA GLN A 117 16.62 16.81 -3.37
C GLN A 117 17.28 16.75 -4.74
N ASN A 118 17.70 15.56 -5.16
CA ASN A 118 18.02 15.29 -6.57
C ASN A 118 16.75 14.93 -7.35
N LYS A 119 16.87 14.79 -8.68
CA LYS A 119 15.74 14.47 -9.57
C LYS A 119 15.00 13.21 -9.12
N GLU A 120 15.72 12.10 -8.88
CA GLU A 120 15.07 10.83 -8.55
C GLU A 120 14.30 10.91 -7.22
N GLN A 121 14.84 11.60 -6.21
CA GLN A 121 14.17 11.80 -4.93
C GLN A 121 12.90 12.64 -5.07
N ALA A 122 12.91 13.67 -5.92
CA ALA A 122 11.74 14.51 -6.16
C ALA A 122 10.64 13.76 -6.93
N GLU A 123 11.00 13.02 -7.99
CA GLU A 123 10.08 12.16 -8.74
C GLU A 123 9.45 11.11 -7.82
N PHE A 124 10.27 10.44 -7.00
CA PHE A 124 9.80 9.46 -6.04
C PHE A 124 8.84 10.05 -5.00
N ALA A 125 9.16 11.22 -4.45
CA ALA A 125 8.27 11.89 -3.49
C ALA A 125 6.90 12.23 -4.11
N VAL A 126 6.87 12.61 -5.39
CA VAL A 126 5.63 12.87 -6.13
C VAL A 126 4.83 11.58 -6.30
N GLU A 127 5.46 10.48 -6.69
CA GLU A 127 4.81 9.17 -6.81
C GLU A 127 4.21 8.71 -5.48
N ALA A 128 4.97 8.81 -4.38
CA ALA A 128 4.51 8.46 -3.04
C ALA A 128 3.30 9.30 -2.61
N ILE A 129 3.34 10.62 -2.81
CA ILE A 129 2.21 11.51 -2.48
C ILE A 129 0.99 11.22 -3.36
N SER A 130 1.18 10.90 -4.65
CA SER A 130 0.08 10.57 -5.56
C SER A 130 -0.64 9.28 -5.15
N LYS A 131 0.12 8.23 -4.79
CA LYS A 131 -0.40 6.97 -4.26
C LYS A 131 -1.17 7.19 -2.96
N ALA A 132 -0.58 7.94 -2.02
CA ALA A 132 -1.21 8.27 -0.75
C ALA A 132 -2.49 9.11 -0.90
N CYS A 133 -2.55 10.03 -1.88
CA CYS A 133 -3.78 10.76 -2.20
C CYS A 133 -4.90 9.79 -2.58
N TYR A 134 -4.63 8.87 -3.52
CA TYR A 134 -5.61 7.89 -3.98
C TYR A 134 -6.05 6.94 -2.86
N GLU A 135 -5.11 6.41 -2.07
CA GLU A 135 -5.41 5.51 -0.95
C GLU A 135 -6.28 6.20 0.11
N LYS A 136 -5.93 7.41 0.54
CA LYS A 136 -6.69 8.15 1.57
C LYS A 136 -8.09 8.50 1.09
N MET A 137 -8.25 8.86 -0.19
CA MET A 137 -9.54 9.07 -0.81
C MET A 137 -10.38 7.80 -0.84
N PHE A 138 -9.78 6.68 -1.24
CA PHE A 138 -10.46 5.39 -1.28
C PHE A 138 -10.92 4.95 0.11
N ARG A 139 -10.07 5.09 1.13
CA ARG A 139 -10.44 4.84 2.53
C ARG A 139 -11.59 5.74 2.97
N TRP A 140 -11.59 7.02 2.58
CA TRP A 140 -12.70 7.93 2.87
C TRP A 140 -13.99 7.48 2.19
N LEU A 141 -13.94 7.05 0.92
CA LEU A 141 -15.09 6.51 0.19
C LEU A 141 -15.69 5.30 0.91
N VAL A 142 -14.87 4.33 1.30
CA VAL A 142 -15.32 3.14 2.06
C VAL A 142 -15.97 3.56 3.39
N GLY A 143 -15.34 4.48 4.14
CA GLY A 143 -15.91 5.01 5.36
C GLY A 143 -17.25 5.73 5.15
N ARG A 144 -17.39 6.45 4.03
CA ARG A 144 -18.63 7.15 3.67
C ARG A 144 -19.75 6.20 3.25
N LEU A 145 -19.42 5.12 2.54
CA LEU A 145 -20.35 4.04 2.18
C LEU A 145 -20.84 3.30 3.42
N ASN A 146 -19.92 2.93 4.32
CA ASN A 146 -20.27 2.26 5.58
C ASN A 146 -21.23 3.11 6.42
N LYS A 147 -21.02 4.43 6.52
CA LYS A 147 -21.96 5.34 7.20
C LYS A 147 -23.36 5.40 6.55
N SER A 148 -23.45 5.27 5.23
CA SER A 148 -24.74 5.21 4.54
C SER A 148 -25.48 3.89 4.81
N LEU A 149 -24.75 2.77 4.93
CA LEU A 149 -25.30 1.43 5.12
C LEU A 149 -25.60 1.09 6.60
N ASP A 150 -24.84 1.66 7.55
CA ASP A 150 -24.94 1.35 8.99
C ASP A 150 -26.14 1.99 9.71
N ARG A 151 -27.16 2.44 8.96
CA ARG A 151 -28.34 3.13 9.53
C ARG A 151 -29.26 2.22 10.36
N THR A 152 -28.99 0.92 10.42
CA THR A 152 -29.94 -0.08 10.95
C THR A 152 -29.28 -1.18 11.79
N ARG A 153 -28.28 -0.85 12.62
CA ARG A 153 -27.77 -1.80 13.62
C ARG A 153 -28.83 -2.11 14.69
N ARG A 154 -29.60 -3.18 14.48
CA ARG A 154 -30.38 -3.81 15.55
C ARG A 154 -29.41 -4.61 16.42
N GLN A 155 -29.37 -4.34 17.73
CA GLN A 155 -28.62 -5.18 18.67
C GLN A 155 -29.16 -6.62 18.61
N GLY A 156 -28.27 -7.60 18.50
CA GLY A 156 -28.62 -9.03 18.40
C GLY A 156 -28.92 -9.55 16.99
N ALA A 157 -28.63 -8.79 15.92
CA ALA A 157 -28.76 -9.29 14.56
C ALA A 157 -27.62 -10.25 14.20
N SER A 158 -27.97 -11.45 13.71
CA SER A 158 -27.04 -12.30 12.94
C SER A 158 -26.62 -11.56 11.67
N PHE A 159 -25.41 -11.83 11.19
CA PHE A 159 -24.93 -11.28 9.92
C PHE A 159 -24.37 -12.41 9.05
N ILE A 160 -24.33 -12.15 7.73
CA ILE A 160 -23.64 -13.00 6.76
C ILE A 160 -22.43 -12.20 6.27
N GLY A 161 -21.24 -12.74 6.50
CA GLY A 161 -20.00 -12.20 5.95
C GLY A 161 -19.78 -12.73 4.54
N ILE A 162 -19.56 -11.84 3.58
CA ILE A 162 -19.13 -12.20 2.22
C ILE A 162 -17.69 -11.70 2.09
N LEU A 163 -16.76 -12.61 1.81
CA LEU A 163 -15.37 -12.27 1.57
C LEU A 163 -15.08 -12.33 0.07
N ASP A 164 -14.76 -11.18 -0.50
CA ASP A 164 -14.33 -11.02 -1.89
C ASP A 164 -12.92 -10.41 -1.88
N ILE A 165 -11.93 -11.19 -2.27
CA ILE A 165 -10.53 -10.78 -2.30
C ILE A 165 -9.95 -11.13 -3.67
N ALA A 166 -8.94 -10.37 -4.09
CA ALA A 166 -8.14 -10.71 -5.25
C ALA A 166 -7.66 -12.16 -5.19
N GLY A 167 -7.85 -12.89 -6.28
CA GLY A 167 -7.40 -14.26 -6.42
C GLY A 167 -5.88 -14.37 -6.38
N PHE A 168 -5.40 -15.61 -6.43
CA PHE A 168 -3.97 -15.89 -6.46
C PHE A 168 -3.33 -15.32 -7.74
N GLU A 169 -2.28 -14.50 -7.61
CA GLU A 169 -1.61 -13.83 -8.73
C GLU A 169 -0.27 -14.48 -9.05
N ILE A 170 -0.07 -14.86 -10.32
CA ILE A 170 1.20 -15.39 -10.84
C ILE A 170 1.53 -14.69 -12.14
N PHE A 171 2.39 -13.69 -12.07
CA PHE A 171 2.99 -13.04 -13.24
C PHE A 171 4.39 -13.59 -13.53
N GLU A 172 4.97 -13.19 -14.67
CA GLU A 172 6.36 -13.54 -15.02
C GLU A 172 7.37 -13.10 -13.96
N LEU A 173 7.10 -11.97 -13.29
CA LEU A 173 7.92 -11.46 -12.19
C LEU A 173 7.01 -10.75 -11.18
N ASN A 174 6.98 -11.24 -9.95
CA ASN A 174 6.06 -10.77 -8.91
C ASN A 174 6.80 -9.85 -7.93
N SER A 175 6.12 -8.83 -7.42
CA SER A 175 6.70 -7.87 -6.47
C SER A 175 6.12 -8.04 -5.06
N PHE A 176 6.42 -7.10 -4.17
CA PHE A 176 6.01 -7.12 -2.76
C PHE A 176 4.47 -7.16 -2.61
N GLU A 177 3.75 -6.42 -3.45
CA GLU A 177 2.29 -6.38 -3.43
C GLU A 177 1.68 -7.76 -3.74
N GLN A 178 2.20 -8.45 -4.75
CA GLN A 178 1.82 -9.83 -5.07
C GLN A 178 2.12 -10.79 -3.92
N LEU A 179 3.27 -10.63 -3.23
CA LEU A 179 3.57 -11.45 -2.05
C LEU A 179 2.48 -11.26 -0.98
N CYS A 180 2.05 -10.03 -0.70
CA CYS A 180 0.99 -9.75 0.26
C CYS A 180 -0.37 -10.34 -0.15
N ILE A 181 -0.71 -10.29 -1.44
CA ILE A 181 -1.94 -10.89 -1.99
C ILE A 181 -1.89 -12.41 -1.86
N ASN A 182 -0.80 -13.04 -2.33
CA ASN A 182 -0.63 -14.50 -2.30
C ASN A 182 -0.54 -15.04 -0.88
N TYR A 183 0.12 -14.33 0.04
CA TYR A 183 0.11 -14.63 1.47
C TYR A 183 -1.31 -14.61 2.06
N THR A 184 -2.14 -13.65 1.66
CA THR A 184 -3.53 -13.60 2.11
C THR A 184 -4.33 -14.79 1.61
N ASN A 185 -4.18 -15.14 0.33
CA ASN A 185 -4.78 -16.33 -0.25
C ASN A 185 -4.32 -17.62 0.44
N GLU A 186 -3.03 -17.74 0.78
CA GLU A 186 -2.48 -18.88 1.52
C GLU A 186 -3.17 -19.04 2.90
N LYS A 187 -3.36 -17.94 3.64
CA LYS A 187 -4.05 -17.98 4.95
C LYS A 187 -5.53 -18.32 4.81
N LEU A 188 -6.21 -17.79 3.80
CA LEU A 188 -7.61 -18.12 3.53
C LEU A 188 -7.79 -19.58 3.15
N GLN A 189 -6.89 -20.12 2.32
CA GLN A 189 -6.89 -21.54 1.98
C GLN A 189 -6.59 -22.42 3.21
N GLN A 190 -5.67 -22.01 4.09
CA GLN A 190 -5.43 -22.73 5.34
C GLN A 190 -6.64 -22.70 6.26
N LEU A 191 -7.34 -21.56 6.37
CA LEU A 191 -8.58 -21.48 7.14
C LEU A 191 -9.66 -22.38 6.56
N PHE A 192 -9.81 -22.42 5.24
CA PHE A 192 -10.70 -23.35 4.57
C PHE A 192 -10.34 -24.81 4.91
N ASN A 193 -9.06 -25.19 4.77
CA ASN A 193 -8.61 -26.54 5.09
C ASN A 193 -8.88 -26.91 6.55
N ASN A 194 -8.58 -26.00 7.49
CA ASN A 194 -8.83 -26.20 8.92
C ASN A 194 -10.33 -26.36 9.20
N THR A 195 -11.17 -25.52 8.60
CA THR A 195 -12.62 -25.53 8.86
C THR A 195 -13.28 -26.76 8.25
N MET A 196 -13.05 -27.03 6.97
CA MET A 196 -13.68 -28.14 6.25
C MET A 196 -13.19 -29.51 6.70
N PHE A 197 -11.92 -29.65 7.08
CA PHE A 197 -11.33 -30.97 7.35
C PHE A 197 -11.03 -31.22 8.81
N ILE A 198 -10.60 -30.22 9.59
CA ILE A 198 -10.23 -30.45 10.99
C ILE A 198 -11.46 -30.23 11.87
N LEU A 199 -12.05 -29.03 11.83
CA LEU A 199 -13.17 -28.68 12.71
C LEU A 199 -14.41 -29.54 12.45
N GLU A 200 -14.71 -29.86 11.20
CA GLU A 200 -15.83 -30.75 10.85
C GLU A 200 -15.67 -32.15 11.47
N GLN A 201 -14.46 -32.73 11.40
CA GLN A 201 -14.17 -34.04 11.99
C GLN A 201 -14.17 -34.00 13.53
N GLU A 202 -13.73 -32.89 14.13
CA GLU A 202 -13.84 -32.65 15.57
C GLU A 202 -15.30 -32.56 16.04
N GLU A 203 -16.18 -31.96 15.22
CA GLU A 203 -17.62 -31.91 15.51
C GLU A 203 -18.26 -33.31 15.45
N TYR A 204 -17.91 -34.13 14.46
CA TYR A 204 -18.36 -35.52 14.40
C TYR A 204 -17.98 -36.32 15.66
N GLN A 205 -16.74 -36.13 16.15
CA GLN A 205 -16.31 -36.75 17.41
C GLN A 205 -17.09 -36.22 18.61
N ARG A 206 -17.38 -34.92 18.65
CA ARG A 206 -18.15 -34.29 19.73
C ARG A 206 -19.60 -34.77 19.77
N GLU A 207 -20.21 -34.95 18.61
CA GLU A 207 -21.58 -35.49 18.48
C GLU A 207 -21.65 -37.03 18.65
N GLY A 208 -20.50 -37.71 18.73
CA GLY A 208 -20.43 -39.16 18.89
C GLY A 208 -20.80 -39.93 17.63
N ILE A 209 -20.63 -39.31 16.45
CA ILE A 209 -20.84 -39.95 15.15
C ILE A 209 -19.68 -40.90 14.88
N ASP A 210 -19.96 -42.14 14.48
CA ASP A 210 -18.93 -43.13 14.10
C ASP A 210 -18.25 -42.69 12.80
N TRP A 211 -17.12 -42.00 12.96
CA TRP A 211 -16.32 -41.45 11.88
C TRP A 211 -14.85 -41.81 12.08
N LYS A 212 -14.20 -42.26 11.00
CA LYS A 212 -12.75 -42.53 11.00
C LYS A 212 -12.02 -41.26 10.60
N PHE A 213 -11.10 -40.80 11.44
CA PHE A 213 -10.27 -39.64 11.11
C PHE A 213 -9.49 -39.87 9.82
N ILE A 214 -9.65 -38.95 8.86
CA ILE A 214 -8.91 -38.94 7.60
C ILE A 214 -7.97 -37.73 7.62
N ASP A 215 -6.68 -38.00 7.50
CA ASP A 215 -5.68 -36.95 7.28
C ASP A 215 -5.56 -36.64 5.79
N PHE A 216 -5.81 -35.39 5.44
CA PHE A 216 -5.76 -34.91 4.05
C PHE A 216 -4.36 -34.42 3.65
N GLY A 217 -3.42 -34.22 4.59
CA GLY A 217 -2.04 -33.82 4.31
C GLY A 217 -1.88 -32.43 3.66
N LEU A 218 -2.92 -31.60 3.69
CA LEU A 218 -2.97 -30.26 3.07
C LEU A 218 -2.53 -29.16 4.04
N ASP A 219 -1.34 -29.33 4.62
CA ASP A 219 -0.78 -28.35 5.54
C ASP A 219 -0.02 -27.24 4.81
N LEU A 220 -0.58 -26.02 4.82
CA LEU A 220 0.03 -24.82 4.26
C LEU A 220 0.80 -24.02 5.32
N GLN A 221 0.76 -24.45 6.59
CA GLN A 221 1.44 -23.79 7.69
C GLN A 221 2.94 -23.56 7.44
N PRO A 222 3.71 -24.47 6.80
CA PRO A 222 5.11 -24.20 6.49
C PRO A 222 5.34 -23.00 5.57
N THR A 223 4.45 -22.76 4.59
CA THR A 223 4.54 -21.60 3.69
C THR A 223 4.13 -20.32 4.42
N ILE A 224 3.05 -20.38 5.22
CA ILE A 224 2.60 -19.25 6.04
C ILE A 224 3.68 -18.84 7.04
N ASP A 225 4.29 -19.82 7.71
CA ASP A 225 5.35 -19.62 8.70
C ASP A 225 6.59 -18.96 8.06
N LEU A 226 7.00 -19.42 6.89
CA LEU A 226 8.11 -18.82 6.13
C LEU A 226 7.89 -17.32 5.90
N ILE A 227 6.65 -16.89 5.69
CA ILE A 227 6.31 -15.50 5.40
C ILE A 227 6.14 -14.67 6.69
N GLU A 228 5.35 -15.17 7.64
CA GLU A 228 4.85 -14.34 8.76
C GLU A 228 5.56 -14.53 10.09
N LYS A 229 6.20 -15.68 10.36
CA LYS A 229 6.81 -15.94 11.68
C LYS A 229 7.99 -15.00 11.95
N PRO A 230 8.43 -14.87 13.22
CA PRO A 230 9.71 -14.25 13.52
C PRO A 230 10.82 -14.86 12.66
N MET A 231 11.71 -14.03 12.11
CA MET A 231 12.73 -14.42 11.13
C MET A 231 12.19 -14.92 9.78
N GLY A 232 10.88 -14.81 9.52
CA GLY A 232 10.30 -15.02 8.19
C GLY A 232 10.50 -13.81 7.26
N ILE A 233 10.02 -13.93 6.02
CA ILE A 233 10.24 -12.93 4.97
C ILE A 233 9.82 -11.52 5.39
N LEU A 234 8.60 -11.35 5.93
CA LEU A 234 8.10 -10.03 6.32
C LEU A 234 8.88 -9.43 7.49
N ALA A 235 9.29 -10.27 8.45
CA ALA A 235 10.06 -9.82 9.61
C ALA A 235 11.48 -9.38 9.21
N LEU A 236 12.13 -10.12 8.30
CA LEU A 236 13.45 -9.76 7.78
C LEU A 236 13.39 -8.49 6.92
N LEU A 237 12.31 -8.31 6.15
CA LEU A 237 12.04 -7.10 5.40
C LEU A 237 11.88 -5.88 6.33
N ASP A 238 11.09 -6.01 7.39
CA ASP A 238 10.92 -4.96 8.39
C ASP A 238 12.23 -4.57 9.07
N GLU A 239 13.02 -5.57 9.45
CA GLU A 239 14.32 -5.33 10.08
C GLU A 239 15.27 -4.60 9.14
N GLN A 240 15.32 -4.98 7.85
CA GLN A 240 16.14 -4.30 6.85
C GLN A 240 15.69 -2.84 6.63
N CYS A 241 14.39 -2.54 6.71
CA CYS A 241 13.88 -1.17 6.60
C CYS A 241 14.39 -0.24 7.72
N LEU A 242 14.83 -0.80 8.87
CA LEU A 242 15.36 -0.01 10.00
C LEU A 242 16.85 0.34 9.82
N PHE A 243 17.58 -0.33 8.93
CA PHE A 243 19.01 -0.12 8.77
C PHE A 243 19.32 0.91 7.66
N PRO A 244 19.98 2.05 7.97
CA PRO A 244 20.19 3.14 7.00
C PRO A 244 21.02 2.80 5.75
N LYS A 245 21.72 1.66 5.75
CA LYS A 245 22.56 1.19 4.63
C LYS A 245 22.07 -0.13 4.03
N ALA A 246 20.91 -0.63 4.46
CA ALA A 246 20.31 -1.80 3.84
C ALA A 246 19.89 -1.50 2.41
N THR A 247 19.92 -2.52 1.58
CA THR A 247 19.48 -2.49 0.18
C THR A 247 18.63 -3.72 -0.09
N ASP A 248 17.85 -3.71 -1.16
CA ASP A 248 17.07 -4.89 -1.55
C ASP A 248 17.97 -6.13 -1.76
N LYS A 249 19.21 -5.92 -2.21
CA LYS A 249 20.22 -6.98 -2.33
C LYS A 249 20.63 -7.56 -0.97
N SER A 250 20.88 -6.71 0.03
CA SER A 250 21.23 -7.20 1.37
C SER A 250 20.05 -7.93 2.05
N LEU A 251 18.81 -7.53 1.73
CA LEU A 251 17.63 -8.29 2.11
C LEU A 251 17.63 -9.69 1.48
N VAL A 252 17.83 -9.79 0.17
CA VAL A 252 17.87 -11.09 -0.54
C VAL A 252 18.96 -11.98 0.02
N GLU A 253 20.18 -11.47 0.21
CA GLU A 253 21.28 -12.22 0.83
C GLU A 253 20.88 -12.77 2.20
N LYS A 254 20.20 -11.96 3.02
CA LYS A 254 19.71 -12.38 4.33
C LYS A 254 18.62 -13.46 4.22
N LEU A 255 17.69 -13.35 3.27
CA LEU A 255 16.67 -14.38 3.01
C LEU A 255 17.32 -15.71 2.61
N LEU A 256 18.30 -15.69 1.70
CA LEU A 256 19.03 -16.88 1.26
C LEU A 256 19.75 -17.57 2.44
N VAL A 257 20.43 -16.80 3.28
CA VAL A 257 21.13 -17.35 4.46
C VAL A 257 20.16 -18.01 5.45
N ASN A 258 18.99 -17.39 5.70
CA ASN A 258 18.04 -17.89 6.69
C ASN A 258 17.16 -19.04 6.17
N HIS A 259 16.87 -19.08 4.86
CA HIS A 259 15.83 -19.96 4.31
C HIS A 259 16.28 -20.90 3.19
N SER A 260 17.56 -20.93 2.80
CA SER A 260 18.07 -21.81 1.72
C SER A 260 17.74 -23.30 1.88
N LYS A 261 17.54 -23.78 3.11
CA LYS A 261 17.17 -25.18 3.41
C LYS A 261 15.67 -25.40 3.65
N HIS A 262 14.87 -24.34 3.61
CA HIS A 262 13.44 -24.41 3.89
C HIS A 262 12.71 -25.03 2.68
N PRO A 263 11.85 -26.06 2.86
CA PRO A 263 11.25 -26.80 1.74
C PRO A 263 10.33 -25.95 0.85
N LYS A 264 9.85 -24.81 1.35
CA LYS A 264 8.98 -23.87 0.62
C LYS A 264 9.71 -22.67 0.04
N PHE A 265 11.03 -22.55 0.25
CA PHE A 265 11.85 -21.47 -0.26
C PHE A 265 12.78 -22.00 -1.35
N VAL A 266 12.78 -21.37 -2.52
CA VAL A 266 13.52 -21.82 -3.69
C VAL A 266 14.53 -20.76 -4.08
N ILE A 267 15.77 -21.18 -4.31
CA ILE A 267 16.83 -20.34 -4.86
C ILE A 267 16.76 -20.48 -6.40
N PRO A 268 16.46 -19.40 -7.14
CA PRO A 268 16.40 -19.42 -8.60
C PRO A 268 17.75 -19.73 -9.22
N GLU A 269 17.74 -20.13 -10.49
CA GLU A 269 18.97 -20.32 -11.26
C GLU A 269 19.70 -18.98 -11.47
N MET A 270 21.03 -19.01 -11.62
CA MET A 270 21.88 -17.81 -11.74
C MET A 270 21.48 -16.84 -12.88
N ARG A 271 20.70 -17.28 -13.87
CA ARG A 271 20.23 -16.47 -15.01
C ARG A 271 18.78 -16.01 -14.87
N ALA A 272 18.10 -16.42 -13.80
CA ALA A 272 16.72 -16.01 -13.55
C ALA A 272 16.66 -14.50 -13.26
N LYS A 273 15.55 -13.86 -13.66
CA LYS A 273 15.27 -12.46 -13.32
C LYS A 273 14.79 -12.28 -11.88
N SER A 274 14.34 -13.37 -11.25
CA SER A 274 13.85 -13.41 -9.88
C SER A 274 14.97 -13.58 -8.88
N ASP A 275 14.82 -12.93 -7.72
CA ASP A 275 15.78 -13.00 -6.62
C ASP A 275 15.55 -14.25 -5.75
N PHE A 276 14.29 -14.63 -5.56
CA PHE A 276 13.89 -15.86 -4.86
C PHE A 276 12.53 -16.36 -5.32
N ALA A 277 12.16 -17.59 -4.95
CA ALA A 277 10.82 -18.13 -5.17
C ALA A 277 10.23 -18.74 -3.89
N VAL A 278 8.89 -18.74 -3.81
CA VAL A 278 8.15 -19.40 -2.74
C VAL A 278 7.20 -20.43 -3.34
N ILE A 279 7.12 -21.60 -2.72
CA ILE A 279 6.17 -22.65 -3.09
C ILE A 279 4.88 -22.44 -2.30
N HIS A 280 3.88 -21.93 -2.99
CA HIS A 280 2.51 -21.75 -2.50
C HIS A 280 1.64 -22.96 -2.82
N TYR A 281 0.44 -23.03 -2.24
CA TYR A 281 -0.53 -24.09 -2.58
C TYR A 281 -0.90 -24.11 -4.08
N ALA A 282 -0.92 -22.95 -4.73
CA ALA A 282 -1.24 -22.81 -6.15
C ALA A 282 -0.03 -23.05 -7.08
N GLY A 283 1.19 -23.18 -6.53
CA GLY A 283 2.40 -23.42 -7.31
C GLY A 283 3.59 -22.58 -6.87
N ARG A 284 4.68 -22.68 -7.62
CA ARG A 284 5.88 -21.84 -7.44
C ARG A 284 5.61 -20.44 -7.97
N VAL A 285 5.96 -19.43 -7.17
CA VAL A 285 5.90 -18.02 -7.56
C VAL A 285 7.30 -17.41 -7.43
N ASP A 286 7.78 -16.81 -8.52
CA ASP A 286 9.08 -16.15 -8.59
C ASP A 286 8.93 -14.65 -8.27
N TYR A 287 9.71 -14.16 -7.31
CA TYR A 287 9.66 -12.80 -6.80
C TYR A 287 10.96 -12.03 -7.12
N SER A 288 10.81 -10.76 -7.49
CA SER A 288 11.91 -9.79 -7.49
C SER A 288 11.78 -8.88 -6.27
N ALA A 289 12.86 -8.77 -5.51
CA ALA A 289 12.97 -7.93 -4.33
C ALA A 289 13.21 -6.44 -4.66
N ASP A 290 13.27 -6.07 -5.94
CA ASP A 290 13.52 -4.70 -6.37
C ASP A 290 12.51 -3.73 -5.74
N GLN A 291 13.04 -2.69 -5.06
CA GLN A 291 12.30 -1.66 -4.34
C GLN A 291 11.45 -2.17 -3.16
N TRP A 292 11.67 -3.39 -2.65
CA TRP A 292 10.88 -3.91 -1.53
C TRP A 292 11.03 -3.10 -0.26
N LEU A 293 12.25 -2.69 0.09
CA LEU A 293 12.47 -1.84 1.26
C LEU A 293 11.69 -0.53 1.13
N MET A 294 11.76 0.08 -0.05
CA MET A 294 11.06 1.33 -0.34
C MET A 294 9.54 1.16 -0.27
N LYS A 295 8.98 0.10 -0.87
CA LYS A 295 7.55 -0.22 -0.86
C LYS A 295 7.03 -0.54 0.54
N ASN A 296 7.84 -1.24 1.35
CA ASN A 296 7.46 -1.58 2.72
C ASN A 296 7.56 -0.39 3.67
N MET A 297 8.47 0.54 3.39
CA MET A 297 8.63 1.78 4.15
C MET A 297 7.57 2.83 3.81
N ASP A 298 7.17 2.89 2.54
CA ASP A 298 6.26 3.88 1.95
C ASP A 298 6.45 5.32 2.49
N PRO A 299 7.67 5.89 2.41
CA PRO A 299 7.98 7.14 3.08
C PRO A 299 7.28 8.33 2.42
N LEU A 300 6.49 9.07 3.21
CA LEU A 300 5.85 10.31 2.78
C LEU A 300 6.65 11.54 3.18
N ASN A 301 6.71 12.53 2.30
CA ASN A 301 7.36 13.81 2.59
C ASN A 301 6.52 14.62 3.60
N GLU A 302 7.01 14.72 4.85
CA GLU A 302 6.35 15.43 5.96
C GLU A 302 5.92 16.86 5.61
N ASN A 303 6.74 17.57 4.82
CA ASN A 303 6.45 18.96 4.45
C ASN A 303 5.25 19.02 3.52
N VAL A 304 5.13 18.08 2.59
CA VAL A 304 3.99 17.98 1.69
C VAL A 304 2.75 17.58 2.48
N VAL A 305 2.84 16.56 3.34
CA VAL A 305 1.72 16.15 4.22
C VAL A 305 1.19 17.33 5.03
N ALA A 306 2.07 18.13 5.63
CA ALA A 306 1.68 19.31 6.39
C ALA A 306 0.95 20.36 5.54
N LEU A 307 1.31 20.52 4.26
CA LEU A 307 0.57 21.41 3.35
C LEU A 307 -0.85 20.90 3.08
N PHE A 308 -1.01 19.60 2.87
CA PHE A 308 -2.34 19.01 2.67
C PHE A 308 -3.23 19.11 3.92
N GLN A 309 -2.65 18.95 5.11
CA GLN A 309 -3.36 19.14 6.39
C GLN A 309 -3.81 20.58 6.62
N ASN A 310 -3.13 21.56 6.00
CA ASN A 310 -3.45 22.99 6.07
C ASN A 310 -4.01 23.53 4.75
N SER A 311 -4.54 22.65 3.88
CA SER A 311 -5.15 23.05 2.63
C SER A 311 -6.36 23.97 2.86
N SER A 312 -6.63 24.84 1.89
CA SER A 312 -7.88 25.62 1.83
C SER A 312 -9.10 24.79 1.42
N ASP A 313 -8.89 23.57 0.92
CA ASP A 313 -9.93 22.62 0.54
C ASP A 313 -10.33 21.73 1.73
N PRO A 314 -11.57 21.85 2.25
CA PRO A 314 -12.01 21.08 3.41
C PRO A 314 -11.96 19.56 3.20
N PHE A 315 -12.18 19.10 1.97
CA PHE A 315 -12.13 17.67 1.66
C PHE A 315 -10.70 17.14 1.78
N VAL A 316 -9.73 17.87 1.22
CA VAL A 316 -8.31 17.53 1.31
C VAL A 316 -7.86 17.50 2.78
N VAL A 317 -8.20 18.53 3.56
CA VAL A 317 -7.92 18.54 5.01
C VAL A 317 -8.52 17.30 5.70
N SER A 318 -9.76 16.95 5.35
CA SER A 318 -10.47 15.84 6.00
C SER A 318 -9.83 14.46 5.78
N ILE A 319 -9.28 14.19 4.60
CA ILE A 319 -8.65 12.91 4.28
C ILE A 319 -7.20 12.83 4.77
N TRP A 320 -6.57 13.98 5.02
CA TRP A 320 -5.19 14.08 5.52
C TRP A 320 -5.05 14.36 7.03
N LYS A 321 -6.15 14.62 7.73
CA LYS A 321 -6.16 14.97 9.17
C LYS A 321 -5.45 13.96 10.09
N ASP A 322 -5.59 12.67 9.80
CA ASP A 322 -5.01 11.56 10.59
C ASP A 322 -3.75 11.00 9.92
N ALA A 323 -3.18 11.71 8.95
CA ALA A 323 -1.93 11.30 8.32
C ALA A 323 -0.79 11.46 9.33
N GLU A 324 -0.45 10.37 9.98
CA GLU A 324 0.82 10.23 10.69
C GLU A 324 1.93 10.07 9.65
N PHE A 325 3.01 10.83 9.80
CA PHE A 325 4.17 10.66 8.96
C PHE A 325 5.09 9.61 9.57
N ALA A 326 5.50 8.67 8.74
CA ALA A 326 6.64 7.83 8.97
C ALA A 326 7.90 8.71 8.92
N GLY A 327 8.20 9.39 10.02
CA GLY A 327 9.47 10.09 10.11
C GLY A 327 10.58 9.06 9.96
N ILE A 328 11.38 9.18 8.90
CA ILE A 328 12.72 8.57 8.83
C ILE A 328 13.61 9.33 9.82
N CYS A 329 13.19 9.40 11.07
CA CYS A 329 14.07 9.71 12.17
C CYS A 329 14.90 8.45 12.33
N ALA A 330 16.19 8.56 12.01
CA ALA A 330 17.20 7.69 12.61
C ALA A 330 16.82 7.55 14.08
N SER A 331 16.35 6.36 14.44
CA SER A 331 15.91 6.06 15.78
C SER A 331 17.06 6.36 16.71
N GLU A 332 16.87 7.30 17.63
CA GLU A 332 17.64 7.30 18.86
C GLU A 332 17.35 5.96 19.53
N TYR A 333 18.20 4.97 19.28
CA TYR A 333 18.28 3.76 20.07
C TYR A 333 18.79 4.18 21.45
N SER A 334 17.87 4.49 22.37
CA SER A 334 18.20 4.45 23.78
C SER A 334 18.16 2.99 24.22
N GLU A 335 19.32 2.33 24.30
CA GLU A 335 19.44 1.08 25.05
C GLU A 335 19.04 1.37 26.51
N THR A 336 17.86 0.90 26.90
CA THR A 336 17.50 0.80 28.32
C THR A 336 17.42 -0.67 28.68
N ALA A 337 18.02 -1.02 29.82
CA ALA A 337 18.20 -2.38 30.34
C ALA A 337 16.92 -3.18 30.66
N PHE A 338 15.74 -2.74 30.21
CA PHE A 338 14.43 -3.34 30.49
C PHE A 338 13.56 -3.45 29.24
N GLY A 339 14.03 -4.17 28.22
CA GLY A 339 13.20 -4.65 27.12
C GLY A 339 12.60 -3.58 26.19
N VAL A 340 12.11 -4.03 25.04
CA VAL A 340 11.51 -3.18 24.00
C VAL A 340 10.10 -2.78 24.44
N ARG A 341 9.94 -1.58 25.01
CA ARG A 341 8.62 -0.95 25.19
C ARG A 341 8.33 -0.02 24.01
N THR A 342 7.21 -0.24 23.34
CA THR A 342 6.73 0.52 22.18
C THR A 342 6.39 1.96 22.57
N LYS A 343 7.22 2.93 22.18
CA LYS A 343 6.88 4.37 22.23
C LYS A 343 5.86 4.70 21.13
N LYS A 344 4.92 5.60 21.45
CA LYS A 344 4.09 6.31 20.46
C LYS A 344 5.02 6.96 19.42
N GLY A 345 4.82 6.66 18.13
CA GLY A 345 5.61 7.20 17.02
C GLY A 345 6.65 6.25 16.41
N MET A 346 6.59 4.94 16.69
CA MET A 346 7.45 3.97 15.99
C MET A 346 6.93 3.77 14.56
N PHE A 347 7.79 4.02 13.58
CA PHE A 347 7.63 3.71 12.17
C PHE A 347 7.01 2.32 12.00
N ARG A 348 5.77 2.26 11.48
CA ARG A 348 5.10 0.99 11.14
C ARG A 348 5.22 0.79 9.64
N THR A 349 5.73 -0.38 9.25
CA THR A 349 5.84 -0.76 7.86
C THR A 349 4.49 -1.22 7.30
N VAL A 350 4.36 -1.22 5.98
CA VAL A 350 3.18 -1.71 5.27
C VAL A 350 2.91 -3.17 5.61
N SER A 351 3.93 -4.03 5.65
CA SER A 351 3.81 -5.45 6.02
C SER A 351 3.21 -5.65 7.42
N GLN A 352 3.61 -4.83 8.41
CA GLN A 352 3.11 -4.93 9.79
C GLN A 352 1.64 -4.57 9.86
N MET A 353 1.26 -3.48 9.18
CA MET A 353 -0.12 -3.05 9.08
C MET A 353 -0.98 -4.11 8.39
N HIS A 354 -0.50 -4.65 7.27
CA HIS A 354 -1.18 -5.71 6.51
C HIS A 354 -1.38 -6.96 7.37
N LYS A 355 -0.33 -7.43 8.05
CA LYS A 355 -0.39 -8.60 8.93
C LYS A 355 -1.35 -8.41 10.11
N GLU A 356 -1.35 -7.23 10.74
CA GLU A 356 -2.27 -6.90 11.85
C GLU A 356 -3.74 -6.91 11.37
N GLN A 357 -4.02 -6.29 10.22
CA GLN A 357 -5.36 -6.25 9.64
C GLN A 357 -5.84 -7.64 9.21
N LEU A 358 -4.99 -8.41 8.55
CA LEU A 358 -5.30 -9.77 8.14
C LEU A 358 -5.57 -10.66 9.36
N THR A 359 -4.77 -10.55 10.42
CA THR A 359 -5.00 -11.33 11.65
C THR A 359 -6.37 -11.03 12.24
N ARG A 360 -6.80 -9.76 12.29
CA ARG A 360 -8.15 -9.38 12.75
C ARG A 360 -9.26 -9.97 11.86
N LEU A 361 -9.05 -9.98 10.55
CA LEU A 361 -9.98 -10.59 9.61
C LEU A 361 -10.14 -12.09 9.88
N MET A 362 -9.04 -12.81 10.10
CA MET A 362 -9.06 -14.26 10.34
C MET A 362 -9.66 -14.66 11.70
N THR A 363 -9.76 -13.73 12.66
CA THR A 363 -10.35 -13.99 13.99
C THR A 363 -11.82 -13.62 14.10
N THR A 364 -12.36 -12.89 13.12
CA THR A 364 -13.76 -12.46 13.07
C THR A 364 -14.59 -13.56 12.42
#